data_AF-A0AA43BGX9-F1
#
_entry.id   AF-A0AA43BGX9-F1
#
_cell.length_a   1.000
_cell.length_b   1.000
_cell.length_c   1.000
_cell.angle_alpha   90.00
_cell.angle_beta   90.00
_cell.angle_gamma   90.00
#
_symmetry.space_group_name_H-M   'P 1'
#
loop_
_entity.id
_entity.type
_entity.pdbx_description
1 polymer ?
#
loop_
_entity_poly.entity_id
_entity_poly.type
_entity_poly.pdbx_seq_one_letter_code
_entity_poly.pdbx_strand_id
1 'polypeptide(L)'
;RGELDVALGEHRDEPTPVHLLTFKGHSAPPSVGRKFEALTASLSLEQGECPVVGSTLSSARGACGQPTDGPGGALSYRLAVCVETYHRAVDMRVKRDALEGFYRITLELAGALEGVTFHQHLLELGAEVDPWRPGAIALLDALEFRGDRHVTVEEWLSEAREVLKPLLPAGSLSISQKLQNRKELSTVFSVGEASKHPAHTIHAVKGMEFDAVCVVLATKTAKGIVDRLTGGGDPSNSESVRKLYVGASRARRLLAIAVPNSQSKRLHTLLSATGAAVLLSEV
;
A
#
# COMPACT_ATOMS: atom_id res chain seq x y z
N ARG A 1 11.84 -26.98 18.11
CA ARG A 1 12.13 -25.99 17.03
C ARG A 1 12.55 -26.80 15.82
N GLY A 2 12.11 -26.43 14.62
CA GLY A 2 12.57 -27.11 13.39
C GLY A 2 14.04 -26.79 13.10
N GLU A 3 14.62 -27.49 12.13
CA GLU A 3 15.93 -27.12 11.58
C GLU A 3 15.89 -25.68 11.03
N LEU A 4 17.00 -24.97 11.17
CA LEU A 4 17.14 -23.63 10.60
C LEU A 4 17.31 -23.76 9.09
N ASP A 5 16.61 -22.93 8.33
CA ASP A 5 16.84 -22.86 6.90
C ASP A 5 18.24 -22.32 6.60
N VAL A 6 18.84 -22.84 5.53
CA VAL A 6 20.15 -22.43 5.04
C VAL A 6 19.93 -21.54 3.82
N ALA A 7 20.67 -20.42 3.75
CA ALA A 7 20.64 -19.55 2.57
C ALA A 7 21.17 -20.30 1.33
N LEU A 8 20.46 -20.18 0.21
CA LEU A 8 20.78 -20.83 -1.06
C LEU A 8 20.80 -19.81 -2.21
N GLY A 9 21.36 -20.21 -3.35
CA GLY A 9 21.39 -19.40 -4.57
C GLY A 9 22.57 -18.42 -4.65
N GLU A 10 22.52 -17.54 -5.66
CA GLU A 10 23.59 -16.60 -6.03
C GLU A 10 23.89 -15.58 -4.91
N HIS A 11 22.88 -15.15 -4.17
CA HIS A 11 22.99 -14.12 -3.12
C HIS A 11 23.01 -14.70 -1.69
N ARG A 12 23.36 -15.99 -1.53
CA ARG A 12 23.36 -16.65 -0.21
C ARG A 12 24.28 -15.98 0.83
N ASP A 13 25.33 -15.31 0.35
CA ASP A 13 26.36 -14.64 1.15
C ASP A 13 26.16 -13.11 1.19
N GLU A 14 24.95 -12.63 0.86
CA GLU A 14 24.61 -11.20 0.83
C GLU A 14 24.84 -10.53 2.20
N PRO A 15 25.72 -9.50 2.28
CA PRO A 15 26.06 -8.85 3.55
C PRO A 15 25.02 -7.83 4.02
N THR A 16 24.02 -7.51 3.20
CA THR A 16 23.00 -6.51 3.54
C THR A 16 22.24 -6.90 4.81
N PRO A 17 22.19 -6.02 5.83
CA PRO A 17 21.50 -6.33 7.08
C PRO A 17 19.98 -6.39 6.88
N VAL A 18 19.31 -7.12 7.77
CA VAL A 18 17.84 -7.04 7.87
C VAL A 18 17.45 -5.69 8.46
N HIS A 19 16.62 -4.93 7.75
CA HIS A 19 16.15 -3.63 8.21
C HIS A 19 14.81 -3.73 8.96
N LEU A 20 14.76 -3.31 10.21
CA LEU A 20 13.52 -3.14 10.96
C LEU A 20 13.08 -1.68 10.93
N LEU A 21 12.00 -1.40 10.18
CA LEU A 21 11.41 -0.08 10.02
C LEU A 21 10.33 0.11 11.07
N THR A 22 10.62 0.87 12.12
CA THR A 22 9.73 1.00 13.28
C THR A 22 8.77 2.15 13.10
N PHE A 23 7.47 1.87 13.16
CA PHE A 23 6.45 2.90 13.02
C PHE A 23 5.55 3.02 14.26
N LYS A 24 4.98 4.21 14.45
CA LYS A 24 3.97 4.49 15.49
C LYS A 24 2.56 4.41 14.90
N GLY A 25 1.56 4.20 15.76
CA GLY A 25 0.15 4.19 15.37
C GLY A 25 -0.41 2.81 15.06
N HIS A 26 -1.60 2.80 14.44
CA HIS A 26 -2.43 1.60 14.26
C HIS A 26 -2.16 0.88 12.93
N SER A 27 -1.49 1.54 11.99
CA SER A 27 -1.13 1.04 10.65
C SER A 27 0.23 1.60 10.23
N ALA A 28 0.90 0.90 9.31
CA ALA A 28 2.15 1.36 8.73
C ALA A 28 1.92 2.64 7.91
N PRO A 29 2.65 3.73 8.17
CA PRO A 29 2.53 4.99 7.44
C PRO A 29 3.29 4.94 6.10
N PRO A 30 3.03 5.89 5.17
CA PRO A 30 3.76 6.01 3.89
C PRO A 30 5.28 6.20 4.03
N SER A 31 5.76 6.66 5.20
CA SER A 31 7.20 6.76 5.48
C SER A 31 7.91 5.41 5.45
N VAL A 32 7.20 4.30 5.67
CA VAL A 32 7.72 2.94 5.49
C VAL A 32 8.15 2.72 4.04
N GLY A 33 7.25 2.95 3.08
CA GLY A 33 7.53 2.80 1.66
C GLY A 33 8.65 3.71 1.18
N ARG A 34 8.66 4.97 1.63
CA ARG A 34 9.75 5.92 1.31
C ARG A 34 11.11 5.45 1.83
N LYS A 35 11.16 4.94 3.07
CA LYS A 35 12.41 4.43 3.63
C LYS A 35 12.87 3.18 2.88
N PHE A 36 11.94 2.32 2.48
CA PHE A 36 12.25 1.15 1.67
C PHE A 36 12.76 1.54 0.27
N GLU A 37 12.16 2.54 -0.37
CA GLU A 37 12.63 3.11 -1.63
C GLU A 37 14.05 3.69 -1.54
N ALA A 38 14.38 4.35 -0.44
CA ALA A 38 15.75 4.82 -0.20
C ALA A 38 16.75 3.65 -0.05
N LEU A 39 16.35 2.54 0.57
CA LEU A 39 17.19 1.36 0.73
C LEU A 39 17.42 0.64 -0.61
N THR A 40 16.36 0.41 -1.38
CA THR A 40 16.45 -0.24 -2.69
C THR A 40 17.24 0.59 -3.69
N ALA A 41 17.06 1.93 -3.68
CA ALA A 41 17.85 2.85 -4.48
C ALA A 41 19.35 2.80 -4.13
N SER A 42 19.70 2.70 -2.84
CA SER A 42 21.10 2.59 -2.40
C SER A 42 21.82 1.34 -2.90
N LEU A 43 21.05 0.30 -3.24
CA LEU A 43 21.53 -0.97 -3.81
C LEU A 43 21.34 -1.05 -5.32
N SER A 44 20.86 0.02 -5.96
CA SER A 44 20.54 0.08 -7.41
C SER A 44 19.59 -1.03 -7.86
N LEU A 45 18.58 -1.36 -7.03
CA LEU A 45 17.60 -2.39 -7.34
C LEU A 45 16.45 -1.85 -8.20
N GLU A 46 15.91 -2.71 -9.07
CA GLU A 46 14.75 -2.38 -9.89
C GLU A 46 13.48 -2.34 -9.04
N GLN A 47 12.73 -1.23 -9.11
CA GLN A 47 11.58 -0.99 -8.24
C GLN A 47 10.45 -2.03 -8.42
N GLY A 48 10.29 -2.56 -9.65
CA GLY A 48 9.32 -3.62 -9.96
C GLY A 48 9.64 -4.94 -9.26
N GLU A 49 10.92 -5.21 -9.00
CA GLU A 49 11.42 -6.41 -8.30
C GLU A 49 11.57 -6.20 -6.78
N CYS A 50 10.91 -5.17 -6.25
CA CYS A 50 11.04 -4.77 -4.85
C CYS A 50 9.65 -4.54 -4.20
N PRO A 51 8.81 -5.57 -4.00
CA PRO A 51 7.47 -5.38 -3.46
C PRO A 51 7.43 -5.05 -1.97
N VAL A 52 6.41 -4.29 -1.59
CA VAL A 52 5.93 -4.19 -0.21
C VAL A 52 4.79 -5.19 -0.02
N VAL A 53 4.90 -6.05 0.98
CA VAL A 53 3.96 -7.17 1.19
C VAL A 53 3.32 -7.11 2.57
N GLY A 54 2.03 -7.41 2.63
CA GLY A 54 1.25 -7.39 3.87
C GLY A 54 0.33 -8.59 4.00
N SER A 55 -0.22 -8.82 5.20
CA SER A 55 -1.26 -9.84 5.40
C SER A 55 -2.54 -9.50 4.64
N THR A 56 -2.79 -8.20 4.44
CA THR A 56 -3.84 -7.65 3.57
C THR A 56 -3.25 -6.68 2.56
N LEU A 57 -3.91 -6.52 1.41
CA LEU A 57 -3.45 -5.59 0.38
C LEU A 57 -3.50 -4.14 0.88
N SER A 58 -4.54 -3.80 1.64
CA SER A 58 -4.68 -2.49 2.30
C SER A 58 -3.47 -2.16 3.20
N SER A 59 -2.95 -3.12 3.97
CA SER A 59 -1.77 -2.86 4.80
C SER A 59 -0.50 -2.56 4.00
N ALA A 60 -0.32 -3.25 2.87
CA ALA A 60 0.84 -3.06 1.99
C ALA A 60 0.73 -1.72 1.24
N ARG A 61 -0.45 -1.43 0.67
CA ARG A 61 -0.73 -0.17 -0.02
C ARG A 61 -0.61 1.02 0.92
N GLY A 62 -1.14 0.92 2.14
CA GLY A 62 -1.02 1.98 3.15
C GLY A 62 0.44 2.31 3.50
N ALA A 63 1.30 1.29 3.63
CA ALA A 63 2.74 1.49 3.83
C ALA A 63 3.42 2.14 2.62
N CYS A 64 2.88 1.95 1.42
CA CYS A 64 3.35 2.59 0.19
C CYS A 64 2.72 3.98 -0.05
N GLY A 65 1.81 4.46 0.80
CA GLY A 65 1.03 5.67 0.50
C GLY A 65 0.07 5.55 -0.69
N GLN A 66 -0.25 4.31 -1.09
CA GLN A 66 -1.19 4.00 -2.17
C GLN A 66 -2.65 3.95 -1.65
N PRO A 67 -3.67 4.06 -2.53
CA PRO A 67 -5.06 4.03 -2.11
C PRO A 67 -5.41 2.69 -1.47
N THR A 68 -6.18 2.71 -0.37
CA THR A 68 -6.66 1.49 0.28
C THR A 68 -8.16 1.33 0.07
N ASP A 69 -8.64 0.09 -0.01
CA ASP A 69 -10.04 -0.23 -0.36
C ASP A 69 -11.06 0.10 0.74
N GLY A 70 -10.64 0.76 1.83
CA GLY A 70 -11.50 1.09 2.96
C GLY A 70 -12.32 2.37 2.76
N PRO A 71 -13.51 2.49 3.39
CA PRO A 71 -14.23 3.76 3.50
C PRO A 71 -13.55 4.75 4.47
N GLY A 72 -12.37 4.40 5.00
CA GLY A 72 -11.59 5.25 5.88
C GLY A 72 -10.96 6.40 5.11
N GLY A 73 -11.31 7.64 5.48
CA GLY A 73 -10.80 8.86 4.87
C GLY A 73 -11.87 9.59 4.06
N ALA A 74 -11.71 10.92 3.93
CA ALA A 74 -12.62 11.72 3.15
C ALA A 74 -12.57 11.33 1.66
N LEU A 75 -13.71 11.41 0.96
CA LEU A 75 -13.83 11.03 -0.44
C LEU A 75 -12.83 11.76 -1.35
N SER A 76 -12.59 13.05 -1.08
CA SER A 76 -11.59 13.88 -1.75
C SER A 76 -10.17 13.35 -1.60
N TYR A 77 -9.81 12.82 -0.41
CA TYR A 77 -8.48 12.27 -0.18
C TYR A 77 -8.29 10.99 -0.99
N ARG A 78 -9.24 10.06 -0.93
CA ARG A 78 -9.15 8.82 -1.72
C ARG A 78 -9.08 9.11 -3.23
N LEU A 79 -9.82 10.12 -3.69
CA LEU A 79 -9.81 10.57 -5.08
C LEU A 79 -8.40 11.04 -5.47
N ALA A 80 -7.81 11.95 -4.68
CA ALA A 80 -6.47 12.45 -4.89
C ALA A 80 -5.44 11.32 -4.96
N VAL A 81 -5.49 10.35 -4.03
CA VAL A 81 -4.53 9.24 -4.01
C VAL A 81 -4.69 8.37 -5.26
N CYS A 82 -5.91 8.10 -5.73
CA CYS A 82 -6.12 7.30 -6.96
C CYS A 82 -5.58 8.03 -8.19
N VAL A 83 -5.87 9.32 -8.33
CA VAL A 83 -5.36 10.17 -9.42
C VAL A 83 -3.84 10.15 -9.43
N GLU A 84 -3.22 10.45 -8.28
CA GLU A 84 -1.76 10.54 -8.19
C GLU A 84 -1.08 9.19 -8.42
N THR A 85 -1.66 8.12 -7.89
CA THR A 85 -1.14 6.76 -8.09
C THR A 85 -1.25 6.35 -9.55
N TYR A 86 -2.35 6.63 -10.24
CA TYR A 86 -2.54 6.29 -11.64
C TYR A 86 -1.49 6.95 -12.55
N HIS A 87 -1.21 8.25 -12.30
CA HIS A 87 -0.26 9.03 -13.10
C HIS A 87 1.20 8.74 -12.75
N ARG A 88 1.51 8.34 -11.52
CA ARG A 88 2.88 7.97 -11.11
C ARG A 88 3.22 6.49 -11.27
N ALA A 89 2.23 5.61 -11.42
CA ALA A 89 2.46 4.17 -11.49
C ALA A 89 3.28 3.79 -12.73
N VAL A 90 4.41 3.14 -12.49
CA VAL A 90 5.19 2.45 -13.54
C VAL A 90 4.61 1.05 -13.77
N ASP A 91 4.16 0.40 -12.70
CA ASP A 91 3.57 -0.93 -12.75
C ASP A 91 2.10 -0.89 -13.24
N MET A 92 1.79 -1.69 -14.27
CA MET A 92 0.47 -1.74 -14.90
C MET A 92 -0.63 -2.23 -13.95
N ARG A 93 -0.30 -3.06 -12.96
CA ARG A 93 -1.26 -3.53 -11.96
C ARG A 93 -1.55 -2.44 -10.95
N VAL A 94 -0.55 -1.68 -10.50
CA VAL A 94 -0.76 -0.48 -9.66
C VAL A 94 -1.64 0.53 -10.40
N LYS A 95 -1.38 0.75 -11.70
CA LYS A 95 -2.20 1.64 -12.54
C LYS A 95 -3.64 1.15 -12.67
N ARG A 96 -3.85 -0.15 -12.93
CA ARG A 96 -5.19 -0.76 -12.99
C ARG A 96 -5.92 -0.65 -11.65
N ASP A 97 -5.24 -0.93 -10.56
CA ASP A 97 -5.82 -0.88 -9.22
C ASP A 97 -6.24 0.55 -8.84
N ALA A 98 -5.45 1.56 -9.22
CA ALA A 98 -5.82 2.97 -9.07
C ALA A 98 -7.03 3.35 -9.93
N LEU A 99 -7.11 2.84 -11.16
CA LEU A 99 -8.24 3.03 -12.07
C LEU A 99 -9.55 2.42 -11.51
N GLU A 100 -9.50 1.20 -10.97
CA GLU A 100 -10.66 0.56 -10.31
C GLU A 100 -11.07 1.31 -9.03
N GLY A 101 -10.09 1.76 -8.23
CA GLY A 101 -10.33 2.59 -7.05
C GLY A 101 -11.00 3.92 -7.40
N PHE A 102 -10.53 4.58 -8.46
CA PHE A 102 -11.14 5.79 -9.01
C PHE A 102 -12.58 5.53 -9.47
N TYR A 103 -12.82 4.49 -10.26
CA TYR A 103 -14.16 4.20 -10.74
C TYR A 103 -15.15 3.93 -9.60
N ARG A 104 -14.73 3.20 -8.56
CA ARG A 104 -15.54 3.04 -7.34
C ARG A 104 -15.92 4.38 -6.70
N ILE A 105 -15.00 5.34 -6.64
CA ILE A 105 -15.27 6.70 -6.13
C ILE A 105 -16.31 7.41 -7.00
N THR A 106 -16.23 7.27 -8.33
CA THR A 106 -17.23 7.86 -9.24
C THR A 106 -18.63 7.26 -9.02
N LEU A 107 -18.72 5.97 -8.75
CA LEU A 107 -19.99 5.30 -8.42
C LEU A 107 -20.54 5.73 -7.05
N GLU A 108 -19.67 5.92 -6.04
CA GLU A 108 -20.06 6.44 -4.73
C GLU A 108 -20.54 7.91 -4.81
N LEU A 109 -19.89 8.73 -5.65
CA LEU A 109 -20.36 10.08 -5.96
C LEU A 109 -21.75 10.04 -6.59
N ALA A 110 -21.96 9.13 -7.55
CA ALA A 110 -23.22 8.89 -8.25
C ALA A 110 -24.31 8.19 -7.41
N GLY A 111 -24.01 7.77 -6.17
CA GLY A 111 -24.97 7.01 -5.34
C GLY A 111 -25.24 5.58 -5.85
N ALA A 112 -24.50 5.11 -6.84
CA ALA A 112 -24.73 3.82 -7.51
C ALA A 112 -24.29 2.60 -6.67
N LEU A 113 -23.62 2.83 -5.53
CA LEU A 113 -23.20 1.79 -4.57
C LEU A 113 -24.08 1.74 -3.31
N GLU A 114 -25.20 2.46 -3.28
CA GLU A 114 -26.14 2.37 -2.16
C GLU A 114 -26.79 0.98 -2.11
N GLY A 115 -26.39 0.17 -1.12
CA GLY A 115 -26.97 -1.16 -0.90
C GLY A 115 -26.33 -2.30 -1.70
N VAL A 116 -25.33 -2.03 -2.55
CA VAL A 116 -24.61 -3.05 -3.32
C VAL A 116 -23.09 -2.89 -3.21
N THR A 117 -22.38 -4.02 -3.28
CA THR A 117 -20.91 -4.00 -3.36
C THR A 117 -20.47 -3.66 -4.78
N PHE A 118 -19.28 -3.08 -4.92
CA PHE A 118 -18.66 -2.82 -6.23
C PHE A 118 -18.61 -4.06 -7.13
N HIS A 119 -18.33 -5.24 -6.57
CA HIS A 119 -18.28 -6.47 -7.36
C HIS A 119 -19.66 -6.89 -7.86
N GLN A 120 -20.71 -6.73 -7.05
CA GLN A 120 -22.09 -6.95 -7.48
C GLN A 120 -22.48 -5.98 -8.59
N HIS A 121 -22.15 -4.69 -8.45
CA HIS A 121 -22.40 -3.69 -9.48
C HIS A 121 -21.72 -4.04 -10.81
N LEU A 122 -20.46 -4.47 -10.78
CA LEU A 122 -19.75 -4.91 -12.00
C LEU A 122 -20.39 -6.15 -12.64
N LEU A 123 -20.87 -7.10 -11.84
CA LEU A 123 -21.58 -8.29 -12.36
C LEU A 123 -22.90 -7.92 -13.04
N GLU A 124 -23.62 -6.94 -12.51
CA GLU A 124 -24.87 -6.42 -13.08
C GLU A 124 -24.65 -5.68 -14.42
N LEU A 125 -23.48 -5.06 -14.62
CA LEU A 125 -23.09 -4.37 -15.86
C LEU A 125 -22.75 -5.33 -17.03
N GLY A 126 -22.57 -6.62 -16.77
CA GLY A 126 -22.27 -7.64 -17.79
C GLY A 126 -20.77 -7.85 -18.05
N ALA A 127 -20.41 -9.06 -18.53
CA ALA A 127 -19.04 -9.58 -18.55
C ALA A 127 -18.22 -9.24 -19.81
N GLU A 128 -18.79 -8.58 -20.81
CA GLU A 128 -18.11 -8.33 -22.07
C GLU A 128 -17.60 -6.89 -22.15
N VAL A 129 -16.30 -6.74 -21.84
CA VAL A 129 -15.49 -5.51 -21.96
C VAL A 129 -15.93 -4.41 -21.01
N ASP A 130 -15.11 -4.14 -19.98
CA ASP A 130 -15.31 -3.06 -19.01
C ASP A 130 -15.63 -1.70 -19.69
N PRO A 131 -16.91 -1.35 -19.90
CA PRO A 131 -17.28 -0.23 -20.77
C PRO A 131 -17.03 1.10 -20.07
N TRP A 132 -16.85 1.05 -18.75
CA TRP A 132 -16.52 2.16 -17.88
C TRP A 132 -15.06 2.63 -18.03
N ARG A 133 -14.14 1.76 -18.49
CA ARG A 133 -12.70 2.06 -18.49
C ARG A 133 -12.33 3.29 -19.32
N PRO A 134 -12.76 3.45 -20.59
CA PRO A 134 -12.38 4.62 -21.38
C PRO A 134 -12.84 5.94 -20.74
N GLY A 135 -14.06 5.98 -20.20
CA GLY A 135 -14.58 7.16 -19.51
C GLY A 135 -13.84 7.46 -18.21
N ALA A 136 -13.53 6.43 -17.43
CA ALA A 136 -12.76 6.58 -16.19
C ALA A 136 -11.33 7.07 -16.46
N ILE A 137 -10.67 6.56 -17.52
CA ILE A 137 -9.35 7.04 -17.95
C ILE A 137 -9.42 8.52 -18.36
N ALA A 138 -10.39 8.90 -19.18
CA ALA A 138 -10.54 10.30 -19.62
C ALA A 138 -10.74 11.25 -18.43
N LEU A 139 -11.52 10.85 -17.42
CA LEU A 139 -11.68 11.62 -16.19
C LEU A 139 -10.38 11.66 -15.37
N LEU A 140 -9.66 10.54 -15.23
CA LEU A 140 -8.37 10.52 -14.53
C LEU A 140 -7.34 11.43 -15.19
N ASP A 141 -7.26 11.43 -16.52
CA ASP A 141 -6.38 12.28 -17.29
C ASP A 141 -6.77 13.77 -17.14
N ALA A 142 -8.07 14.08 -17.13
CA ALA A 142 -8.55 15.44 -16.84
C ALA A 142 -8.22 15.90 -15.41
N LEU A 143 -8.08 14.97 -14.47
CA LEU A 143 -7.81 15.24 -13.06
C LEU A 143 -6.32 15.23 -12.71
N GLU A 144 -5.40 15.09 -13.67
CA GLU A 144 -3.96 15.05 -13.39
C GLU A 144 -3.50 16.29 -12.59
N PHE A 145 -2.84 16.07 -11.45
CA PHE A 145 -2.22 17.18 -10.72
C PHE A 145 -0.93 17.60 -11.41
N ARG A 146 -1.00 18.73 -12.13
CA ARG A 146 0.16 19.34 -12.75
C ARG A 146 0.57 20.63 -12.03
N GLY A 147 1.85 20.73 -11.62
CA GLY A 147 2.35 21.88 -10.85
C GLY A 147 2.44 23.20 -11.62
N ASP A 148 2.38 23.16 -12.96
CA ASP A 148 2.26 24.34 -13.83
C ASP A 148 0.81 24.86 -13.91
N ARG A 149 -0.18 24.00 -13.63
CA ARG A 149 -1.61 24.29 -13.70
C ARG A 149 -2.25 24.51 -12.32
N HIS A 150 -1.77 23.79 -11.32
CA HIS A 150 -2.29 23.81 -9.95
C HIS A 150 -1.16 24.27 -9.02
N VAL A 151 -1.20 25.55 -8.67
CA VAL A 151 -0.28 26.14 -7.68
C VAL A 151 -0.64 25.63 -6.28
N THR A 152 -1.93 25.34 -6.05
CA THR A 152 -2.41 24.80 -4.77
C THR A 152 -3.32 23.59 -4.94
N VAL A 153 -3.45 22.82 -3.86
CA VAL A 153 -4.38 21.67 -3.79
C VAL A 153 -5.85 22.10 -3.81
N GLU A 154 -6.17 23.32 -3.36
CA GLU A 154 -7.52 23.87 -3.46
C GLU A 154 -7.91 24.11 -4.93
N GLU A 155 -6.98 24.60 -5.75
CA GLU A 155 -7.21 24.81 -7.19
C GLU A 155 -7.50 23.48 -7.90
N TRP A 156 -6.69 22.46 -7.65
CA TRP A 156 -6.95 21.10 -8.14
C TRP A 156 -8.31 20.58 -7.67
N LEU A 157 -8.64 20.75 -6.39
CA LEU A 157 -9.92 20.28 -5.84
C LEU A 157 -11.11 21.02 -6.44
N SER A 158 -10.97 22.32 -6.72
CA SER A 158 -11.99 23.13 -7.41
C SER A 158 -12.25 22.60 -8.81
N GLU A 159 -11.19 22.31 -9.58
CA GLU A 159 -11.32 21.70 -10.90
C GLU A 159 -11.94 20.30 -10.83
N ALA A 160 -11.48 19.47 -9.88
CA ALA A 160 -12.02 18.13 -9.68
C ALA A 160 -13.52 18.14 -9.38
N ARG A 161 -13.99 19.14 -8.62
CA ARG A 161 -15.42 19.33 -8.38
C ARG A 161 -16.16 19.62 -9.68
N GLU A 162 -15.67 20.51 -10.54
CA GLU A 162 -16.35 20.82 -11.81
C GLU A 162 -16.36 19.64 -12.78
N VAL A 163 -15.26 18.89 -12.88
CA VAL A 163 -15.15 17.69 -13.72
C VAL A 163 -16.11 16.59 -13.27
N LEU A 164 -16.26 16.38 -11.95
CA LEU A 164 -17.06 15.28 -11.40
C LEU A 164 -18.51 15.65 -11.06
N LYS A 165 -18.84 16.95 -11.04
CA LYS A 165 -20.20 17.45 -10.77
C LYS A 165 -21.29 16.82 -11.66
N PRO A 166 -21.06 16.54 -12.97
CA PRO A 166 -22.07 15.89 -13.81
C PRO A 166 -22.48 14.49 -13.34
N LEU A 167 -21.68 13.84 -12.48
CA LEU A 167 -21.98 12.51 -11.95
C LEU A 167 -22.97 12.53 -10.77
N LEU A 168 -23.28 13.70 -10.22
CA LEU A 168 -24.15 13.79 -9.03
C LEU A 168 -25.61 13.55 -9.39
N PRO A 169 -26.32 12.70 -8.62
CA PRO A 169 -27.76 12.56 -8.76
C PRO A 169 -28.48 13.85 -8.42
N ALA A 170 -29.61 14.09 -9.09
CA ALA A 170 -30.52 15.19 -8.77
C ALA A 170 -30.99 15.08 -7.30
N GLY A 171 -30.90 16.17 -6.55
CA GLY A 171 -31.30 16.23 -5.14
C GLY A 171 -30.30 15.62 -4.16
N SER A 172 -29.13 15.17 -4.61
CA SER A 172 -28.04 14.71 -3.72
C SER A 172 -27.30 15.86 -3.03
N LEU A 173 -26.44 15.53 -2.05
CA LEU A 173 -25.51 16.50 -1.46
C LEU A 173 -24.65 17.17 -2.53
N SER A 174 -24.29 18.44 -2.31
CA SER A 174 -23.47 19.17 -3.27
C SER A 174 -22.09 18.55 -3.45
N ILE A 175 -21.46 18.75 -4.61
CA ILE A 175 -20.12 18.23 -4.89
C ILE A 175 -19.10 18.73 -3.87
N SER A 176 -19.23 19.95 -3.36
CA SER A 176 -18.38 20.50 -2.30
C SER A 176 -18.59 19.82 -0.95
N GLN A 177 -19.81 19.35 -0.65
CA GLN A 177 -20.09 18.57 0.56
C GLN A 177 -19.54 17.15 0.47
N LYS A 178 -19.54 16.54 -0.73
CA LYS A 178 -18.96 15.20 -0.98
C LYS A 178 -17.42 15.26 -1.05
N LEU A 179 -16.86 16.20 -1.81
CA LEU A 179 -15.42 16.41 -2.00
C LEU A 179 -14.92 17.60 -1.16
N GLN A 180 -14.87 17.38 0.16
CA GLN A 180 -14.48 18.42 1.12
C GLN A 180 -12.99 18.74 1.03
N ASN A 181 -12.64 20.02 1.19
CA ASN A 181 -11.24 20.37 1.40
C ASN A 181 -10.80 19.88 2.79
N ARG A 182 -9.76 19.06 2.81
CA ARG A 182 -9.20 18.40 3.97
C ARG A 182 -7.70 18.68 3.96
N LYS A 183 -7.13 19.03 5.11
CA LYS A 183 -5.71 19.42 5.21
C LYS A 183 -4.78 18.31 4.70
N GLU A 184 -5.22 17.07 4.86
CA GLU A 184 -4.56 15.84 4.42
C GLU A 184 -4.40 15.76 2.90
N LEU A 185 -5.18 16.51 2.10
CA LEU A 185 -5.03 16.52 0.64
C LEU A 185 -3.67 17.08 0.20
N SER A 186 -3.12 18.03 0.96
CA SER A 186 -1.80 18.61 0.68
C SER A 186 -0.69 17.58 0.69
N THR A 187 -0.83 16.50 1.47
CA THR A 187 0.20 15.47 1.59
C THR A 187 0.26 14.60 0.33
N VAL A 188 -0.88 14.35 -0.32
CA VAL A 188 -0.96 13.50 -1.52
C VAL A 188 -0.18 14.09 -2.71
N PHE A 189 -0.37 15.39 -2.97
CA PHE A 189 0.25 16.10 -4.09
C PHE A 189 1.62 16.69 -3.76
N SER A 190 2.03 16.63 -2.50
CA SER A 190 3.43 16.89 -2.15
C SER A 190 4.31 15.85 -2.85
N VAL A 191 5.41 16.33 -3.44
CA VAL A 191 6.35 15.49 -4.20
C VAL A 191 6.72 14.24 -3.39
N GLY A 192 6.42 13.05 -3.94
CA GLY A 192 7.02 11.78 -3.50
C GLY A 192 6.47 11.07 -2.26
N GLU A 193 5.22 11.25 -1.81
CA GLU A 193 4.74 10.47 -0.64
C GLU A 193 4.47 8.99 -0.95
N ALA A 194 3.92 8.68 -2.13
CA ALA A 194 3.63 7.32 -2.52
C ALA A 194 4.89 6.64 -3.10
N SER A 195 5.26 5.50 -2.53
CA SER A 195 6.35 4.67 -3.04
C SER A 195 5.99 4.04 -4.37
N LYS A 196 6.98 3.97 -5.27
CA LYS A 196 6.85 3.33 -6.59
C LYS A 196 6.87 1.81 -6.54
N HIS A 197 7.13 1.23 -5.36
CA HIS A 197 7.15 -0.21 -5.17
C HIS A 197 5.76 -0.84 -5.30
N PRO A 198 5.65 -2.03 -5.92
CA PRO A 198 4.38 -2.75 -6.01
C PRO A 198 3.93 -3.22 -4.63
N ALA A 199 2.62 -3.13 -4.37
CA ALA A 199 2.02 -3.60 -3.13
C ALA A 199 1.31 -4.93 -3.34
N HIS A 200 1.63 -5.94 -2.53
CA HIS A 200 1.04 -7.27 -2.64
C HIS A 200 0.57 -7.83 -1.30
N THR A 201 -0.31 -8.84 -1.37
CA THR A 201 -0.52 -9.71 -0.22
C THR A 201 0.59 -10.75 -0.16
N ILE A 202 0.91 -11.22 1.05
CA ILE A 202 1.85 -12.33 1.24
C ILE A 202 1.42 -13.59 0.45
N HIS A 203 0.11 -13.80 0.27
CA HIS A 203 -0.40 -14.91 -0.53
C HIS A 203 -0.09 -14.76 -2.02
N ALA A 204 -0.17 -13.52 -2.54
CA ALA A 204 0.04 -13.25 -3.97
C ALA A 204 1.50 -13.44 -4.42
N VAL A 205 2.46 -13.36 -3.48
CA VAL A 205 3.90 -13.53 -3.75
C VAL A 205 4.41 -14.95 -3.49
N LYS A 206 3.53 -15.89 -3.11
CA LYS A 206 3.94 -17.25 -2.75
C LYS A 206 4.56 -17.98 -3.96
N GLY A 207 5.77 -18.52 -3.76
CA GLY A 207 6.49 -19.24 -4.81
C GLY A 207 7.25 -18.34 -5.79
N MET A 208 7.20 -17.02 -5.59
CA MET A 208 8.02 -16.04 -6.30
C MET A 208 9.28 -15.71 -5.49
N GLU A 209 10.21 -14.98 -6.08
CA GLU A 209 11.40 -14.42 -5.45
C GLU A 209 11.64 -13.02 -6.02
N PHE A 210 12.16 -12.12 -5.19
CA PHE A 210 12.34 -10.71 -5.51
C PHE A 210 13.69 -10.23 -4.99
N ASP A 211 14.27 -9.22 -5.64
CA ASP A 211 15.55 -8.67 -5.20
C ASP A 211 15.44 -8.05 -3.80
N ALA A 212 14.33 -7.36 -3.50
CA ALA A 212 14.04 -6.88 -2.17
C ALA A 212 12.59 -7.10 -1.76
N VAL A 213 12.33 -7.25 -0.46
CA VAL A 213 10.95 -7.31 0.06
C VAL A 213 10.84 -6.49 1.34
N CYS A 214 9.78 -5.69 1.44
CA CYS A 214 9.37 -5.06 2.69
C CYS A 214 8.12 -5.75 3.25
N VAL A 215 8.24 -6.49 4.36
CA VAL A 215 7.11 -7.16 5.01
C VAL A 215 6.48 -6.24 6.05
N VAL A 216 5.18 -5.98 5.93
CA VAL A 216 4.41 -5.12 6.86
C VAL A 216 3.69 -5.95 7.91
N LEU A 217 4.05 -5.76 9.18
CA LEU A 217 3.36 -6.36 10.32
C LEU A 217 2.23 -5.46 10.81
N ALA A 218 0.99 -5.97 10.81
CA ALA A 218 -0.15 -5.25 11.34
C ALA A 218 -0.06 -5.11 12.88
N THR A 219 -0.38 -3.91 13.41
CA THR A 219 -0.32 -3.62 14.85
C THR A 219 -1.11 -4.61 15.71
N LYS A 220 -2.26 -5.08 15.20
CA LYS A 220 -3.14 -6.03 15.88
C LYS A 220 -2.51 -7.42 16.07
N THR A 221 -1.70 -7.88 15.12
CA THR A 221 -1.14 -9.25 15.12
C THR A 221 0.34 -9.30 15.49
N ALA A 222 1.05 -8.17 15.42
CA ALA A 222 2.50 -8.12 15.64
C ALA A 222 2.93 -8.72 16.99
N LYS A 223 2.21 -8.42 18.07
CA LYS A 223 2.51 -8.98 19.40
C LYS A 223 2.40 -10.50 19.40
N GLY A 224 1.29 -11.05 18.89
CA GLY A 224 1.06 -12.50 18.84
C GLY A 224 2.10 -13.23 17.97
N ILE A 225 2.52 -12.62 16.86
CA ILE A 225 3.60 -13.14 16.01
C ILE A 225 4.92 -13.21 16.79
N VAL A 226 5.33 -12.11 17.43
CA VAL A 226 6.59 -12.05 18.19
C VAL A 226 6.56 -13.00 19.39
N ASP A 227 5.46 -13.03 20.15
CA ASP A 227 5.28 -13.97 21.27
C ASP A 227 5.48 -15.42 20.80
N ARG A 228 4.88 -15.77 19.65
CA ARG A 228 4.98 -17.11 19.08
C ARG A 228 6.38 -17.47 18.59
N LEU A 229 7.09 -16.53 17.96
CA LEU A 229 8.48 -16.73 17.56
C LEU A 229 9.42 -16.94 18.75
N THR A 230 9.14 -16.31 19.90
CA THR A 230 9.91 -16.51 21.13
C THR A 230 9.58 -17.81 21.88
N GLY A 231 8.68 -18.65 21.36
CA GLY A 231 8.28 -19.92 21.96
C GLY A 231 7.09 -19.82 22.93
N GLY A 232 6.53 -18.62 23.10
CA GLY A 232 5.30 -18.39 23.85
C GLY A 232 4.07 -18.25 22.93
N GLY A 233 3.05 -17.55 23.40
CA GLY A 233 1.91 -17.10 22.59
C GLY A 233 0.88 -18.17 22.23
N ASP A 234 -0.30 -17.70 21.83
CA ASP A 234 -1.44 -18.53 21.44
C ASP A 234 -1.14 -19.30 20.13
N PRO A 235 -1.35 -20.64 20.07
CA PRO A 235 -1.27 -21.44 18.86
C PRO A 235 -2.06 -20.90 17.66
N SER A 236 -3.13 -20.14 17.89
CA SER A 236 -3.92 -19.47 16.85
C SER A 236 -3.07 -18.49 16.00
N ASN A 237 -1.94 -18.01 16.51
CA ASN A 237 -1.02 -17.14 15.78
C ASN A 237 -0.05 -17.87 14.83
N SER A 238 -0.08 -19.21 14.81
CA SER A 238 0.79 -20.03 13.93
C SER A 238 0.68 -19.62 12.46
N GLU A 239 -0.53 -19.34 12.00
CA GLU A 239 -0.77 -18.91 10.62
C GLU A 239 -0.16 -17.53 10.33
N SER A 240 -0.22 -16.61 11.29
CA SER A 240 0.40 -15.28 11.15
C SER A 240 1.93 -15.36 11.12
N VAL A 241 2.53 -16.25 11.91
CA VAL A 241 3.98 -16.53 11.87
C VAL A 241 4.37 -17.15 10.53
N ARG A 242 3.58 -18.11 10.02
CA ARG A 242 3.81 -18.71 8.71
C ARG A 242 3.80 -17.66 7.60
N LYS A 243 2.86 -16.70 7.65
CA LYS A 243 2.82 -15.59 6.69
C LYS A 243 4.06 -14.72 6.74
N LEU A 244 4.55 -14.37 7.93
CA LEU A 244 5.81 -13.63 8.07
C LEU A 244 6.97 -14.41 7.44
N TYR A 245 7.09 -15.70 7.73
CA TYR A 245 8.11 -16.56 7.12
C TYR A 245 8.01 -16.58 5.59
N VAL A 246 6.80 -16.79 5.05
CA VAL A 246 6.57 -16.80 3.59
C VAL A 246 7.00 -15.47 2.98
N GLY A 247 6.57 -14.34 3.55
CA GLY A 247 6.92 -13.01 3.03
C GLY A 247 8.42 -12.70 3.13
N ALA A 248 9.05 -13.01 4.27
CA ALA A 248 10.47 -12.74 4.49
C ALA A 248 11.37 -13.58 3.57
N SER A 249 11.02 -14.85 3.36
CA SER A 249 11.76 -15.77 2.47
C SER A 249 11.62 -15.46 0.98
N ARG A 250 10.88 -14.39 0.60
CA ARG A 250 10.79 -13.94 -0.79
C ARG A 250 11.95 -13.02 -1.19
N ALA A 251 12.66 -12.43 -0.23
CA ALA A 251 13.76 -11.51 -0.50
C ALA A 251 15.06 -12.27 -0.82
N ARG A 252 15.69 -11.94 -1.96
CA ARG A 252 16.99 -12.48 -2.38
C ARG A 252 18.16 -11.66 -1.84
N ARG A 253 18.03 -10.33 -1.77
CA ARG A 253 19.13 -9.42 -1.41
C ARG A 253 18.82 -8.51 -0.23
N LEU A 254 17.66 -7.87 -0.22
CA LEU A 254 17.28 -6.93 0.85
C LEU A 254 15.96 -7.33 1.51
N LEU A 255 16.01 -7.59 2.82
CA LEU A 255 14.82 -7.77 3.64
C LEU A 255 14.61 -6.55 4.55
N ALA A 256 13.46 -5.91 4.39
CA ALA A 256 12.94 -4.95 5.35
C ALA A 256 11.68 -5.51 6.03
N ILE A 257 11.49 -5.21 7.32
CA ILE A 257 10.28 -5.55 8.07
C ILE A 257 9.76 -4.27 8.73
N ALA A 258 8.60 -3.81 8.29
CA ALA A 258 7.90 -2.73 8.96
C ALA A 258 7.18 -3.28 10.19
N VAL A 259 7.57 -2.81 11.37
CA VAL A 259 7.13 -3.35 12.66
C VAL A 259 6.61 -2.23 13.57
N PRO A 260 5.49 -2.42 14.28
CA PRO A 260 5.03 -1.46 15.27
C PRO A 260 6.10 -1.23 16.36
N ASN A 261 6.28 0.03 16.77
CA ASN A 261 7.29 0.41 17.75
C ASN A 261 7.19 -0.39 19.08
N SER A 262 5.99 -0.82 19.47
CA SER A 262 5.80 -1.63 20.68
C SER A 262 6.44 -3.02 20.62
N GLN A 263 6.73 -3.56 19.43
CA GLN A 263 7.32 -4.88 19.23
C GLN A 263 8.72 -4.84 18.60
N SER A 264 9.18 -3.67 18.15
CA SER A 264 10.41 -3.52 17.38
C SER A 264 11.66 -4.03 18.11
N LYS A 265 11.85 -3.62 19.38
CA LYS A 265 12.98 -4.06 20.21
C LYS A 265 13.00 -5.58 20.42
N ARG A 266 11.82 -6.17 20.66
CA ARG A 266 11.69 -7.62 20.87
C ARG A 266 12.06 -8.41 19.62
N LEU A 267 11.56 -7.96 18.46
CA LEU A 267 11.90 -8.57 17.17
C LEU A 267 13.38 -8.39 16.84
N HIS A 268 13.94 -7.21 17.09
CA HIS A 268 15.37 -6.94 16.93
C HIS A 268 16.22 -7.93 17.73
N THR A 269 15.98 -8.03 19.05
CA THR A 269 16.72 -8.98 19.91
C THR A 269 16.59 -10.41 19.43
N LEU A 270 15.39 -10.83 18.99
CA LEU A 270 15.17 -12.18 18.47
C LEU A 270 16.01 -12.45 17.21
N LEU A 271 15.99 -11.53 16.24
CA LEU A 271 16.73 -11.69 14.99
C LEU A 271 18.24 -11.61 15.22
N SER A 272 18.73 -10.66 16.02
CA SER A 272 20.16 -10.56 16.35
C SER A 272 20.68 -11.82 17.06
N ALA A 273 19.86 -12.49 17.87
CA ALA A 273 20.24 -13.73 18.54
C ALA A 273 20.49 -14.91 17.56
N THR A 274 20.08 -14.79 16.30
CA THR A 274 20.40 -15.77 15.24
C THR A 274 21.78 -15.56 14.61
N GLY A 275 22.48 -14.47 14.96
CA GLY A 275 23.73 -14.05 14.33
C GLY A 275 23.53 -13.12 13.12
N ALA A 276 22.29 -12.86 12.71
CA ALA A 276 21.99 -11.91 11.63
C ALA A 276 22.36 -10.47 12.01
N ALA A 277 22.92 -9.72 11.05
CA ALA A 277 23.05 -8.27 11.17
C ALA A 277 21.66 -7.62 11.00
N VAL A 278 21.25 -6.82 11.99
CA VAL A 278 19.92 -6.20 12.02
C VAL A 278 20.06 -4.71 12.31
N LEU A 279 19.43 -3.86 11.50
CA LEU A 279 19.41 -2.42 11.70
C LEU A 279 18.01 -1.95 12.04
N LEU A 280 17.89 -1.22 13.14
CA LEU A 280 16.63 -0.61 13.57
C LEU A 280 16.58 0.87 13.12
N SER A 281 15.49 1.29 12.49
CA SER A 281 15.30 2.68 12.06
C SER A 281 13.87 3.14 12.30
N GLU A 282 13.69 4.32 12.88
CA GLU A 282 12.37 4.92 13.07
C GLU A 282 11.90 5.61 11.78
N VAL A 283 10.60 5.46 11.47
CA VAL A 283 9.93 6.04 10.31
C VAL A 283 8.59 6.65 10.67
#